data_AF-A0A6B3HM50-F1
#
_entry.id   AF-A0A6B3HM50-F1
#
_cell.length_a   1.000
_cell.length_b   1.000
_cell.length_c   1.000
_cell.angle_alpha   90.00
_cell.angle_beta   90.00
_cell.angle_gamma   90.00
#
_symmetry.space_group_name_H-M   'P 1'
#
loop_
_entity.id
_entity.type
_entity.pdbx_description
1 polymer ?
#
loop_
_entity_poly.entity_id
_entity_poly.type
_entity_poly.pdbx_seq_one_letter_code
_entity_poly.pdbx_strand_id
1 'polypeptide(L)'
;GADRTPAAWAQAVRDAHPGYAGPWPRVAIWHGDSDATVAPRNADELRDQWTAVHGIGQTPSRTSTLGPNNTRRSEYVSAGGQTAVEVD
;
A
#
# COMPACT_ATOMS: atom_id res chain seq x y z
N GLY A 1 -0.12 13.73 4.66
CA GLY A 1 0.83 13.47 3.56
C GLY A 1 0.47 14.35 2.38
N ALA A 2 1.30 14.33 1.33
CA ALA A 2 0.92 14.89 0.04
C ALA A 2 -0.11 13.97 -0.62
N ASP A 3 -1.15 14.54 -1.23
CA ASP A 3 -2.13 13.82 -2.03
C ASP A 3 -1.60 13.68 -3.46
N ARG A 4 -1.36 12.45 -3.92
CA ARG A 4 -0.90 12.20 -5.29
C ARG A 4 -1.64 11.05 -5.91
N THR A 5 -1.77 11.10 -7.23
CA THR A 5 -2.30 9.96 -7.96
C THR A 5 -1.36 8.76 -7.82
N PRO A 6 -1.89 7.52 -7.85
CA PRO A 6 -1.05 6.33 -7.80
C PRO A 6 0.04 6.31 -8.89
N ALA A 7 -0.27 6.82 -10.09
CA ALA A 7 0.71 6.95 -11.17
C ALA A 7 1.85 7.92 -10.82
N ALA A 8 1.54 9.07 -10.21
CA ALA A 8 2.55 10.03 -9.77
C ALA A 8 3.43 9.44 -8.66
N TRP A 9 2.86 8.64 -7.75
CA TRP A 9 3.64 7.93 -6.75
C TRP A 9 4.59 6.91 -7.36
N ALA A 10 4.09 6.06 -8.26
CA ALA A 10 4.91 5.05 -8.89
C ALA A 10 6.03 5.66 -9.74
N GLN A 11 5.78 6.80 -10.38
CA GLN A 11 6.83 7.56 -11.08
C GLN A 11 7.90 8.05 -10.09
N ALA A 12 7.50 8.68 -8.98
CA ALA A 12 8.43 9.17 -7.97
C ALA A 12 9.33 8.04 -7.39
N VAL A 13 8.79 6.83 -7.20
CA VAL A 13 9.58 5.67 -6.75
C VAL A 13 10.62 5.25 -7.80
N ARG A 14 10.25 5.21 -9.09
CA ARG A 14 11.17 4.87 -10.18
C ARG A 14 12.25 5.94 -10.36
N ASP A 15 11.89 7.22 -10.23
CA ASP A 15 12.83 8.34 -10.31
C ASP A 15 13.83 8.35 -9.15
N ALA A 16 13.41 7.86 -7.97
CA ALA A 16 14.30 7.73 -6.82
C ALA A 16 15.41 6.68 -7.03
N HIS A 17 15.21 5.68 -7.90
CA HIS A 17 16.24 4.71 -8.26
C HIS A 17 16.08 4.19 -9.72
N PRO A 18 16.44 5.00 -10.74
CA PRO A 18 16.10 4.75 -12.15
C PRO A 18 16.69 3.46 -12.74
N GLY A 19 17.78 2.94 -12.16
CA GLY A 19 18.43 1.70 -12.60
C GLY A 19 17.90 0.42 -11.93
N TYR A 20 16.88 0.52 -11.08
CA TYR A 20 16.33 -0.64 -10.40
C TYR A 20 15.61 -1.59 -11.36
N ALA A 21 16.16 -2.79 -11.54
CA ALA A 21 15.53 -3.87 -12.32
C ALA A 21 15.13 -5.08 -11.45
N GLY A 22 15.28 -4.97 -10.13
CA GLY A 22 14.94 -6.04 -9.19
C GLY A 22 13.44 -6.15 -8.92
N PRO A 23 13.00 -7.22 -8.23
CA PRO A 23 11.61 -7.36 -7.82
C PRO A 23 11.28 -6.44 -6.64
N TRP A 24 10.21 -5.65 -6.75
CA TRP A 24 9.72 -4.84 -5.64
C TRP A 24 9.33 -5.70 -4.43
N PRO A 25 9.57 -5.22 -3.19
CA PRO A 25 9.25 -5.99 -2.00
C PRO A 25 7.74 -6.09 -1.77
N ARG A 26 7.32 -7.11 -1.02
CA ARG A 26 6.00 -7.15 -0.40
C ARG A 26 5.98 -6.18 0.78
N VAL A 27 4.86 -5.48 0.96
CA VAL A 27 4.73 -4.42 1.97
C VAL A 27 3.51 -4.66 2.84
N ALA A 28 3.68 -4.49 4.14
CA ALA A 28 2.59 -4.41 5.11
C ALA A 28 2.59 -3.02 5.74
N ILE A 29 1.42 -2.40 5.79
CA ILE A 29 1.19 -1.04 6.30
C ILE A 29 0.28 -1.18 7.51
N TRP A 30 0.75 -0.76 8.68
CA TRP A 30 -0.04 -0.71 9.92
C TRP A 30 -0.22 0.74 10.32
N HIS A 31 -1.47 1.20 10.46
CA HIS A 31 -1.75 2.57 10.85
C HIS A 31 -2.98 2.68 11.75
N GLY A 32 -2.89 3.45 12.83
CA GLY A 32 -4.02 3.65 13.74
C GLY A 32 -5.04 4.64 13.18
N ASP A 33 -6.32 4.26 13.11
CA ASP A 33 -7.41 5.11 12.59
C ASP A 33 -7.62 6.43 13.35
N SER A 34 -7.09 6.54 14.58
CA SER A 34 -7.18 7.74 15.43
C SER A 34 -5.79 8.26 15.84
N ASP A 35 -4.77 8.04 15.00
CA ASP A 35 -3.44 8.59 15.23
C ASP A 35 -3.45 10.12 15.11
N ALA A 36 -3.16 10.80 16.21
CA ALA A 36 -3.13 12.27 16.30
C ALA A 36 -1.79 12.89 15.89
N THR A 37 -0.76 12.08 15.66
CA THR A 37 0.59 12.53 15.28
C THR A 37 0.80 12.37 13.77
N VAL A 38 0.46 11.20 13.25
CA VAL A 38 0.63 10.87 11.84
C VAL A 38 -0.75 10.64 11.23
N ALA A 39 -1.16 11.55 10.34
CA ALA A 39 -2.49 11.53 9.76
C ALA A 39 -2.81 10.16 9.11
N PRO A 40 -3.96 9.52 9.44
CA PRO A 40 -4.37 8.22 8.90
C PRO A 40 -4.37 8.14 7.36
N ARG A 41 -4.62 9.26 6.69
CA ARG A 41 -4.50 9.40 5.22
C ARG A 41 -3.14 8.97 4.67
N ASN A 42 -2.08 8.96 5.49
CA ASN A 42 -0.77 8.47 5.04
C ASN A 42 -0.79 6.97 4.71
N ALA A 43 -1.63 6.15 5.37
CA ALA A 43 -1.81 4.75 5.02
C ALA A 43 -2.42 4.59 3.62
N ASP A 44 -3.37 5.46 3.25
CA ASP A 44 -3.94 5.52 1.91
C ASP A 44 -2.90 5.87 0.85
N GLU A 45 -2.06 6.88 1.11
CA GLU A 45 -0.98 7.27 0.18
C GLU A 45 0.06 6.14 0.01
N LEU A 46 0.40 5.45 1.10
CA LEU A 46 1.31 4.30 1.04
C LEU A 46 0.70 3.13 0.27
N ARG A 47 -0.59 2.85 0.47
CA ARG A 47 -1.32 1.87 -0.35
C ARG A 47 -1.23 2.25 -1.81
N ASP A 48 -1.58 3.49 -2.16
CA ASP A 48 -1.60 3.98 -3.55
C ASP A 48 -0.23 3.86 -4.21
N GLN A 49 0.83 4.25 -3.49
CA GLN A 49 2.21 4.11 -3.95
C GLN A 49 2.56 2.65 -4.24
N TRP A 50 2.43 1.77 -3.25
CA TRP A 50 2.93 0.40 -3.38
C TRP A 50 2.11 -0.43 -4.36
N THR A 51 0.79 -0.27 -4.37
CA THR A 51 -0.06 -0.94 -5.36
C THR A 51 0.30 -0.48 -6.78
N ALA A 52 0.53 0.82 -7.02
CA ALA A 52 0.92 1.31 -8.34
C ALA A 52 2.35 0.91 -8.76
N VAL A 53 3.28 0.79 -7.82
CA VAL A 53 4.62 0.23 -8.05
C VAL A 53 4.53 -1.22 -8.52
N HIS A 54 3.63 -2.00 -7.90
CA HIS A 54 3.34 -3.40 -8.26
C HIS A 54 2.39 -3.56 -9.46
N GLY A 55 1.79 -2.49 -9.97
CA GLY A 55 0.80 -2.53 -11.06
C GLY A 55 -0.56 -3.14 -10.66
N ILE A 56 -0.93 -3.03 -9.38
CA ILE A 56 -2.18 -3.54 -8.79
C ILE A 56 -3.16 -2.37 -8.62
N GLY A 57 -4.47 -2.65 -8.73
CA GLY A 57 -5.52 -1.66 -8.51
C GLY A 57 -5.69 -1.25 -7.03
N GLN A 58 -6.40 -0.16 -6.78
CA GLN A 58 -6.68 0.37 -5.44
C GLN A 58 -7.84 -0.32 -4.71
N THR A 59 -8.53 -1.24 -5.37
CA THR A 59 -9.59 -2.05 -4.74
C THR A 59 -8.95 -3.29 -4.12
N PRO A 60 -9.16 -3.55 -2.82
CA PRO A 60 -8.60 -4.73 -2.18
C PRO A 60 -9.16 -6.01 -2.81
N SER A 61 -8.28 -6.98 -3.00
CA SER A 61 -8.65 -8.31 -3.50
C SER A 61 -9.32 -9.15 -2.41
N ARG A 62 -8.98 -8.90 -1.14
CA ARG A 62 -9.56 -9.55 0.04
C ARG A 62 -9.63 -8.56 1.19
N THR A 63 -10.61 -8.76 2.05
CA THR A 63 -10.72 -8.05 3.33
C THR A 63 -11.02 -9.05 4.43
N SER A 64 -10.38 -8.88 5.58
CA SER A 64 -10.63 -9.70 6.77
C SER A 64 -10.53 -8.85 8.03
N THR A 65 -10.81 -9.47 9.17
CA THR A 65 -10.76 -8.83 10.48
C THR A 65 -9.76 -9.59 11.36
N LEU A 66 -8.89 -8.87 12.05
CA LEU A 66 -7.86 -9.44 12.92
C LEU A 66 -8.13 -9.15 14.39
N GLY A 67 -7.92 -10.17 15.20
CA GLY A 67 -7.82 -10.04 16.65
C GLY A 67 -9.10 -9.55 17.34
N PRO A 68 -9.03 -9.31 18.66
CA PRO A 68 -10.18 -8.93 19.48
C PRO A 68 -10.67 -7.49 19.22
N ASN A 69 -9.83 -6.63 18.64
CA ASN A 69 -10.13 -5.21 18.41
C ASN A 69 -10.75 -4.94 17.03
N ASN A 70 -11.07 -5.99 16.28
CA ASN A 70 -11.65 -5.90 14.95
C ASN A 70 -10.83 -5.06 13.94
N THR A 71 -9.49 -5.16 13.98
CA THR A 71 -8.62 -4.47 13.02
C THR A 71 -8.95 -4.95 11.60
N ARG A 72 -9.22 -4.02 10.69
CA ARG A 72 -9.59 -4.35 9.31
C ARG A 72 -8.34 -4.54 8.46
N ARG A 73 -8.13 -5.77 8.01
CA ARG A 73 -7.10 -6.12 7.03
C ARG A 73 -7.61 -5.99 5.61
N SER A 74 -6.86 -5.33 4.74
CA SER A 74 -7.09 -5.25 3.30
C SER A 74 -5.87 -5.76 2.52
N GLU A 75 -6.05 -6.77 1.68
CA GLU A 75 -4.98 -7.39 0.91
C GLU A 75 -5.11 -7.09 -0.59
N TYR A 76 -3.98 -6.75 -1.22
CA TYR A 76 -3.86 -6.47 -2.65
C TYR A 76 -2.95 -7.53 -3.26
N VAL A 77 -3.56 -8.41 -4.06
CA VAL A 77 -2.90 -9.59 -4.60
C VAL A 77 -2.34 -9.29 -5.99
N SER A 78 -1.06 -9.62 -6.18
CA SER A 78 -0.39 -9.51 -7.48
C SER A 78 -0.93 -10.50 -8.50
N ALA A 79 -0.61 -10.31 -9.79
CA ALA A 79 -0.94 -11.29 -10.83
C ALA A 79 -0.36 -12.70 -10.56
N GLY A 80 0.74 -12.78 -9.77
CA GLY A 80 1.33 -14.05 -9.33
C GLY A 80 0.62 -14.73 -8.14
N GLY A 81 -0.52 -14.20 -7.70
CA GLY A 81 -1.33 -14.79 -6.61
C GLY A 81 -0.82 -14.52 -5.19
N GLN A 82 0.29 -13.79 -5.04
CA GLN A 82 0.85 -13.41 -3.74
C GLN A 82 0.35 -12.04 -3.29
N THR A 83 0.03 -11.88 -2.00
CA THR A 83 -0.26 -10.57 -1.39
C THR A 83 0.99 -9.69 -1.46
N ALA A 84 0.93 -8.64 -2.27
CA ALA A 84 2.04 -7.70 -2.48
C ALA A 84 1.94 -6.47 -1.57
N VAL A 85 0.71 -6.06 -1.25
CA VAL A 85 0.43 -4.97 -0.30
C VAL A 85 -0.65 -5.44 0.67
N GLU A 86 -0.44 -5.22 1.95
CA GLU A 86 -1.40 -5.41 3.04
C GLU A 86 -1.55 -4.08 3.80
N VAL A 87 -2.78 -3.71 4.14
CA VAL A 87 -3.08 -2.52 4.96
C VAL A 87 -3.97 -2.96 6.11
N ASP A 88 -3.52 -2.68 7.33
CA ASP A 88 -4.13 -3.04 8.61
C ASP A 88 -4.34 -1.79 9.50
#